data_AF-A0A7C7KWF3-F1
#
_entry.id   AF-A0A7C7KWF3-F1
#
_cell.length_a   1.000
_cell.length_b   1.000
_cell.length_c   1.000
_cell.angle_alpha   90.00
_cell.angle_beta   90.00
_cell.angle_gamma   90.00
#
_symmetry.space_group_name_H-M   'P 1'
#
loop_
_entity.id
_entity.type
_entity.pdbx_description
1 polymer ?
#
loop_
_entity_poly.entity_id
_entity_poly.type
_entity_poly.pdbx_seq_one_letter_code
_entity_poly.pdbx_strand_id
1 'polypeptide(L)'
;MVTNGLSEPKTKKEVYVRMMRMARLTKLAGATLLLLPVLAEAHSLWINATRYFVELERPKTTVYIGWGHRFPADDIPRPGLIRGTWLICPDGRRVELRLSKGGFGATTVKFDREGTYILTADVTPGFYTMVLDDMGELHHILGPKTEAKGDLAPRSKRVIDTSTPSRLSSLS
;
A
#
# COMPACT_ATOMS: atom_id res chain seq x y z
N MET A 1 40.99 22.89 -7.52
CA MET A 1 39.89 23.81 -7.16
C MET A 1 39.22 24.25 -8.45
N VAL A 2 38.23 23.50 -8.94
CA VAL A 2 37.57 23.79 -10.23
C VAL A 2 36.36 24.68 -9.92
N THR A 3 36.49 25.97 -10.18
CA THR A 3 35.38 26.92 -10.08
C THR A 3 34.40 26.61 -11.21
N ASN A 4 33.19 26.15 -10.87
CA ASN A 4 32.12 25.92 -11.84
C ASN A 4 31.88 27.20 -12.67
N GLY A 5 32.17 27.13 -13.97
CA GLY A 5 32.19 28.25 -14.91
C GLY A 5 30.79 28.77 -15.29
N LEU A 6 30.09 29.39 -14.34
CA LEU A 6 28.92 30.22 -14.64
C LEU A 6 29.36 31.68 -14.67
N SER A 7 29.73 32.17 -15.87
CA SER A 7 30.04 33.58 -16.09
C SER A 7 28.85 34.47 -15.71
N GLU A 8 29.06 35.70 -15.23
CA GLU A 8 27.94 36.62 -14.97
C GLU A 8 27.31 37.12 -16.28
N PRO A 9 25.97 37.30 -16.33
CA PRO A 9 25.31 37.80 -17.53
C PRO A 9 25.65 39.28 -17.72
N LYS A 10 26.16 39.64 -18.89
CA LYS A 10 26.63 41.00 -19.22
C LYS A 10 25.54 41.88 -19.83
N THR A 11 24.39 41.29 -20.21
CA THR A 11 23.29 42.02 -20.88
C THR A 11 21.90 41.62 -20.39
N LYS A 12 20.91 42.52 -20.52
CA LYS A 12 19.50 42.23 -20.20
C LYS A 12 18.94 41.02 -20.97
N LYS A 13 19.41 40.81 -22.21
CA LYS A 13 19.05 39.66 -23.05
C LYS A 13 19.57 38.35 -22.46
N GLU A 14 20.81 38.34 -21.95
CA GLU A 14 21.38 37.16 -21.28
C GLU A 14 20.65 36.81 -19.98
N VAL A 15 20.26 37.83 -19.20
CA VAL A 15 19.42 37.65 -18.01
C VAL A 15 18.07 37.02 -18.39
N TYR A 16 17.40 37.55 -19.41
CA TYR A 16 16.11 37.01 -19.89
C TYR A 16 16.22 35.56 -20.39
N VAL A 17 17.26 35.25 -21.18
CA VAL A 17 17.50 33.88 -21.67
C VAL A 17 17.80 32.92 -20.51
N ARG A 18 18.57 33.34 -19.51
CA ARG A 18 18.82 32.54 -18.29
C ARG A 18 17.54 32.30 -17.50
N MET A 19 16.75 33.34 -17.26
CA MET A 19 15.46 33.23 -16.56
C MET A 19 14.51 32.26 -17.28
N MET A 20 14.40 32.37 -18.61
CA MET A 20 13.57 31.46 -19.42
C MET A 20 14.08 30.02 -19.39
N ARG A 21 15.41 29.81 -19.39
CA ARG A 21 16.01 28.48 -19.22
C ARG A 21 15.71 27.90 -17.83
N MET A 22 15.86 28.69 -16.77
CA MET A 22 15.55 28.27 -15.41
C MET A 22 14.06 27.93 -15.27
N ALA A 23 13.15 28.77 -15.77
CA ALA A 23 11.72 28.48 -15.75
C ALA A 23 11.36 27.20 -16.52
N ARG A 24 12.04 26.90 -17.65
CA ARG A 24 11.88 25.64 -18.38
C ARG A 24 12.38 24.44 -17.58
N LEU A 25 13.54 24.56 -16.95
CA LEU A 25 14.11 23.52 -16.10
C LEU A 25 13.22 23.24 -14.89
N THR A 26 12.69 24.28 -14.22
CA THR A 26 11.74 24.13 -13.11
C THR A 26 10.46 23.43 -13.56
N LYS A 27 9.91 23.78 -14.73
CA LYS A 27 8.73 23.10 -15.29
C LYS A 27 8.99 21.63 -15.61
N LEU A 28 10.15 21.32 -16.20
CA LEU A 28 10.57 19.93 -16.49
C LEU A 28 10.77 19.13 -15.20
N ALA A 29 11.43 19.70 -14.20
CA ALA A 29 11.62 19.07 -12.89
C ALA A 29 10.28 18.83 -12.19
N GLY A 30 9.37 19.80 -12.21
CA GLY A 30 8.01 19.67 -11.68
C GLY A 30 7.21 18.57 -12.39
N ALA A 31 7.24 18.54 -13.72
CA ALA A 31 6.58 17.50 -14.51
C ALA A 31 7.15 16.10 -14.23
N THR A 32 8.46 16.00 -14.01
CA THR A 32 9.12 14.72 -13.66
C THR A 32 8.69 14.23 -12.28
N LEU A 33 8.58 15.14 -11.30
CA LEU A 33 8.16 14.79 -9.94
C LEU A 33 6.74 14.23 -9.89
N LEU A 34 5.85 14.68 -10.80
CA LEU A 34 4.49 14.17 -10.92
C LEU A 34 4.41 12.72 -11.40
N LEU A 35 5.49 12.15 -11.96
CA LEU A 35 5.53 10.75 -12.43
C LEU A 35 5.98 9.76 -11.35
N LEU A 36 6.54 10.22 -10.24
CA LEU A 36 7.01 9.36 -9.15
C LEU A 36 5.94 8.47 -8.49
N PRO A 37 4.66 8.88 -8.35
CA PRO A 37 3.63 8.03 -7.75
C PRO A 37 3.39 6.72 -8.52
N VAL A 38 3.77 6.64 -9.79
CA VAL A 38 3.65 5.39 -10.58
C VAL A 38 4.53 4.27 -10.01
N LEU A 39 5.58 4.62 -9.26
CA LEU A 39 6.44 3.65 -8.57
C LEU A 39 5.86 3.17 -7.23
N ALA A 40 4.71 3.72 -6.79
CA ALA A 40 4.02 3.21 -5.62
C ALA A 40 3.36 1.87 -5.99
N GLU A 41 4.11 0.78 -5.83
CA GLU A 41 3.70 -0.62 -6.03
C GLU A 41 2.68 -1.08 -4.96
N ALA A 42 1.54 -0.39 -4.87
CA ALA A 42 0.48 -0.75 -3.96
C ALA A 42 -0.17 -2.08 -4.39
N HIS A 43 -0.16 -3.05 -3.49
CA HIS A 43 -0.83 -4.33 -3.73
C HIS A 43 -2.35 -4.15 -3.71
N SER A 44 -3.03 -4.86 -4.60
CA SER A 44 -4.48 -4.93 -4.64
C SER A 44 -4.97 -6.25 -4.04
N LEU A 45 -6.13 -6.19 -3.39
CA LEU A 45 -6.86 -7.38 -2.98
C LEU A 45 -7.85 -7.75 -4.07
N TRP A 46 -7.79 -9.00 -4.54
CA TRP A 46 -8.65 -9.51 -5.58
C TRP A 46 -9.60 -10.56 -5.01
N ILE A 47 -10.90 -10.36 -5.21
CA ILE A 47 -11.94 -11.34 -4.85
C ILE A 47 -12.47 -11.94 -6.15
N ASN A 48 -12.27 -13.25 -6.33
CA ASN A 48 -12.53 -13.91 -7.60
C ASN A 48 -13.55 -15.03 -7.46
N ALA A 49 -14.21 -15.35 -8.56
CA ALA A 49 -15.08 -16.51 -8.70
C ALA A 49 -14.79 -17.25 -10.01
N THR A 50 -14.84 -18.58 -10.00
CA THR A 50 -14.71 -19.38 -11.23
C THR A 50 -15.85 -19.17 -12.22
N ARG A 51 -17.02 -18.78 -11.70
CA ARG A 51 -18.21 -18.42 -12.45
C ARG A 51 -18.91 -17.28 -11.73
N TYR A 52 -19.12 -16.17 -12.44
CA TYR A 52 -19.83 -14.98 -11.94
C TYR A 52 -21.33 -15.05 -12.23
N PHE A 53 -21.71 -15.78 -13.27
CA PHE A 53 -23.09 -16.17 -13.55
C PHE A 53 -23.27 -17.65 -13.22
N VAL A 54 -24.24 -17.97 -12.38
CA VAL A 54 -24.46 -19.34 -11.87
C VAL A 54 -25.91 -19.73 -12.10
N GLU A 55 -26.10 -20.76 -12.94
CA GLU A 55 -27.40 -21.38 -13.17
C GLU A 55 -27.82 -22.22 -11.96
N LEU A 56 -29.11 -22.24 -11.64
CA LEU A 56 -29.64 -23.01 -10.51
C LEU A 56 -29.49 -24.54 -10.68
N GLU A 57 -29.39 -25.01 -11.93
CA GLU A 57 -29.10 -26.42 -12.25
C GLU A 57 -27.68 -26.84 -11.83
N ARG A 58 -26.77 -25.85 -11.72
CA ARG A 58 -25.39 -26.02 -11.28
C ARG A 58 -25.04 -24.95 -10.24
N PRO A 59 -25.69 -24.97 -9.06
CA PRO A 59 -25.80 -23.83 -8.17
C PRO A 59 -24.56 -23.69 -7.27
N LYS A 60 -23.35 -23.72 -7.85
CA LYS A 60 -22.10 -23.65 -7.09
C LYS A 60 -20.98 -22.92 -7.82
N THR A 61 -20.23 -22.05 -7.18
CA THR A 61 -19.00 -21.46 -7.75
C THR A 61 -17.86 -21.60 -6.75
N THR A 62 -16.62 -21.69 -7.23
CA THR A 62 -15.46 -21.61 -6.35
C THR A 62 -15.00 -20.16 -6.30
N VAL A 63 -14.89 -19.61 -5.09
CA VAL A 63 -14.36 -18.28 -4.84
C VAL A 63 -12.97 -18.38 -4.25
N TYR A 64 -12.10 -17.44 -4.57
CA TYR A 64 -10.71 -17.43 -4.09
C TYR A 64 -10.19 -15.99 -4.03
N ILE A 65 -9.18 -15.78 -3.20
CA ILE A 65 -8.61 -14.46 -2.92
C ILE A 65 -7.20 -14.37 -3.49
N GLY A 66 -6.95 -13.35 -4.29
CA GLY A 66 -5.61 -12.99 -4.78
C GLY A 66 -5.07 -11.75 -4.08
N TRP A 67 -3.75 -11.61 -4.05
CA TRP A 67 -3.04 -10.44 -3.54
C TRP A 67 -1.96 -10.04 -4.54
N GLY A 68 -1.77 -8.75 -4.80
CA GLY A 68 -0.70 -8.26 -5.67
C GLY A 68 -1.16 -7.32 -6.77
N HIS A 69 -0.30 -7.10 -7.76
CA HIS A 69 -0.52 -6.08 -8.79
C HIS A 69 -1.31 -6.64 -9.97
N ARG A 70 -1.20 -7.94 -10.23
CA ARG A 70 -1.85 -8.59 -11.37
C ARG A 70 -3.13 -9.29 -10.97
N PHE A 71 -4.19 -8.98 -11.70
CA PHE A 71 -5.44 -9.73 -11.70
C PHE A 71 -5.27 -11.08 -12.44
N PRO A 72 -5.94 -12.18 -12.05
CA PRO A 72 -6.84 -12.30 -10.89
C PRO A 72 -6.14 -12.61 -9.57
N ALA A 73 -4.91 -13.11 -9.61
CA ALA A 73 -4.09 -13.39 -8.44
C ALA A 73 -2.60 -13.39 -8.83
N ASP A 74 -1.80 -12.55 -8.16
CA ASP A 74 -0.34 -12.49 -8.34
C ASP A 74 0.34 -13.35 -7.26
N ASP A 75 -0.16 -13.26 -6.02
CA ASP A 75 0.36 -13.92 -4.83
C ASP A 75 -0.76 -14.23 -3.81
N ILE A 76 -0.41 -14.95 -2.75
CA ILE A 76 -1.27 -15.37 -1.66
C ILE A 76 -1.31 -14.28 -0.57
N PRO A 77 -2.49 -13.89 -0.07
CA PRO A 77 -2.60 -13.02 1.10
C PRO A 77 -1.81 -13.55 2.29
N ARG A 78 -1.01 -12.68 2.93
CA ARG A 78 -0.31 -13.06 4.18
C ARG A 78 -1.32 -13.54 5.25
N PRO A 79 -0.93 -14.47 6.13
CA PRO A 79 -1.76 -14.86 7.26
C PRO A 79 -2.23 -13.65 8.07
N GLY A 80 -3.51 -13.62 8.45
CA GLY A 80 -4.11 -12.54 9.24
C GLY A 80 -4.48 -11.27 8.46
N LEU A 81 -4.16 -11.17 7.15
CA LEU A 81 -4.61 -10.02 6.34
C LEU A 81 -6.13 -9.99 6.19
N ILE A 82 -6.74 -11.14 5.92
CA ILE A 82 -8.20 -11.26 5.81
C ILE A 82 -8.76 -11.55 7.19
N ARG A 83 -9.51 -10.59 7.74
CA ARG A 83 -10.18 -10.70 9.03
C ARG A 83 -11.45 -11.56 8.93
N GLY A 84 -12.16 -11.44 7.82
CA GLY A 84 -13.36 -12.23 7.56
C GLY A 84 -13.86 -12.07 6.15
N THR A 85 -14.70 -13.00 5.72
CA THR A 85 -15.39 -12.96 4.43
C THR A 85 -16.86 -13.26 4.61
N TRP A 86 -17.71 -12.60 3.82
CA TRP A 86 -19.15 -12.78 3.91
C TRP A 86 -19.81 -12.81 2.55
N LEU A 87 -20.83 -13.65 2.47
CA LEU A 87 -21.78 -13.69 1.38
C LEU A 87 -23.03 -12.93 1.79
N ILE A 88 -23.38 -11.90 1.04
CA ILE A 88 -24.66 -11.21 1.15
C ILE A 88 -25.61 -11.88 0.16
N CYS A 89 -26.68 -12.47 0.67
CA CYS A 89 -27.72 -13.13 -0.09
C CYS A 89 -28.66 -12.10 -0.78
N PRO A 90 -29.47 -12.52 -1.77
CA PRO A 90 -30.41 -11.64 -2.47
C PRO A 90 -31.45 -10.96 -1.57
N ASP A 91 -31.74 -11.55 -0.41
CA ASP A 91 -32.63 -11.01 0.63
C ASP A 91 -31.93 -10.02 1.57
N GLY A 92 -30.65 -9.70 1.34
CA GLY A 92 -29.84 -8.84 2.19
C GLY A 92 -29.23 -9.53 3.41
N ARG A 93 -29.55 -10.81 3.66
CA ARG A 93 -28.96 -11.58 4.76
C ARG A 93 -27.47 -11.78 4.54
N ARG A 94 -26.68 -11.54 5.58
CA ARG A 94 -25.22 -11.75 5.58
C ARG A 94 -24.89 -13.10 6.21
N VAL A 95 -24.14 -13.92 5.49
CA VAL A 95 -23.65 -15.24 5.95
C VAL A 95 -22.13 -15.22 5.97
N GLU A 96 -21.52 -15.67 7.07
CA GLU A 96 -20.07 -15.85 7.14
C GLU A 96 -19.63 -16.92 6.12
N LEU A 97 -18.67 -16.57 5.28
CA LEU A 97 -18.01 -17.51 4.39
C LEU A 97 -16.64 -17.84 4.99
N ARG A 98 -16.34 -19.12 5.20
CA ARG A 98 -15.04 -19.55 5.72
C ARG A 98 -14.16 -20.01 4.58
N LEU A 99 -13.10 -19.28 4.33
CA LEU A 99 -12.11 -19.65 3.32
C LEU A 99 -11.39 -20.94 3.73
N SER A 100 -11.02 -21.77 2.75
CA SER A 100 -10.17 -22.93 2.99
C SER A 100 -8.80 -22.50 3.54
N LYS A 101 -8.16 -23.38 4.32
CA LYS A 101 -6.87 -23.10 4.92
C LYS A 101 -5.76 -23.22 3.86
N GLY A 102 -4.92 -22.18 3.76
CA GLY A 102 -3.75 -22.15 2.87
C GLY A 102 -4.07 -21.76 1.43
N GLY A 103 -3.02 -21.43 0.66
CA GLY A 103 -3.15 -20.99 -0.72
C GLY A 103 -4.05 -19.76 -0.86
N PHE A 104 -4.81 -19.69 -1.96
CA PHE A 104 -5.76 -18.61 -2.25
C PHE A 104 -7.09 -18.71 -1.48
N GLY A 105 -7.20 -19.58 -0.47
CA GLY A 105 -8.43 -19.75 0.30
C GLY A 105 -9.63 -20.25 -0.52
N ALA A 106 -9.36 -21.00 -1.59
CA ALA A 106 -10.37 -21.44 -2.56
C ALA A 106 -11.52 -22.22 -1.89
N THR A 107 -12.74 -21.72 -2.03
CA THR A 107 -13.92 -22.21 -1.31
C THR A 107 -15.11 -22.32 -2.23
N THR A 108 -15.79 -23.47 -2.23
CA THR A 108 -17.03 -23.63 -3.00
C THR A 108 -18.20 -23.02 -2.25
N VAL A 109 -18.84 -22.04 -2.88
CA VAL A 109 -20.11 -21.44 -2.47
C VAL A 109 -21.24 -22.15 -3.21
N LYS A 110 -22.30 -22.50 -2.49
CA LYS A 110 -23.54 -23.03 -3.07
C LYS A 110 -24.65 -21.98 -2.93
N PHE A 111 -25.52 -21.90 -3.94
CA PHE A 111 -26.64 -20.96 -4.00
C PHE A 111 -27.96 -21.72 -3.87
N ASP A 112 -28.94 -21.15 -3.18
CA ASP A 112 -30.22 -21.80 -2.88
C ASP A 112 -31.40 -21.19 -3.65
N ARG A 113 -31.21 -19.98 -4.19
CA ARG A 113 -32.22 -19.21 -4.93
C ARG A 113 -31.61 -18.29 -5.96
N GLU A 114 -32.42 -17.85 -6.91
CA GLU A 114 -32.05 -16.83 -7.89
C GLU A 114 -31.83 -15.47 -7.22
N GLY A 115 -30.96 -14.67 -7.85
CA GLY A 115 -30.70 -13.29 -7.47
C GLY A 115 -29.21 -12.96 -7.39
N THR A 116 -28.91 -11.72 -7.02
CA THR A 116 -27.54 -11.23 -6.89
C THR A 116 -26.99 -11.57 -5.52
N TYR A 117 -25.84 -12.22 -5.50
CA TYR A 117 -25.06 -12.44 -4.29
C TYR A 117 -23.82 -11.55 -4.33
N ILE A 118 -23.47 -10.95 -3.19
CA ILE A 118 -22.29 -10.09 -3.08
C ILE A 118 -21.30 -10.77 -2.14
N LEU A 119 -20.08 -10.99 -2.63
CA LEU A 119 -18.97 -11.48 -1.81
C LEU A 119 -18.17 -10.29 -1.30
N THR A 120 -17.88 -10.29 0.01
CA THR A 120 -17.15 -9.21 0.69
C THR A 120 -16.02 -9.79 1.52
N ALA A 121 -14.96 -9.01 1.70
CA ALA A 121 -13.83 -9.34 2.58
C ALA A 121 -13.47 -8.12 3.43
N ASP A 122 -13.26 -8.34 4.72
CA ASP A 122 -12.70 -7.36 5.63
C ASP A 122 -11.19 -7.61 5.73
N VAL A 123 -10.40 -6.57 5.54
CA VAL A 123 -8.96 -6.61 5.74
C VAL A 123 -8.59 -6.08 7.12
N THR A 124 -7.61 -6.70 7.75
CA THR A 124 -6.92 -6.14 8.92
C THR A 124 -6.02 -5.00 8.43
N PRO A 125 -6.25 -3.74 8.86
CA PRO A 125 -5.38 -2.63 8.48
C PRO A 125 -3.94 -2.91 8.92
N GLY A 126 -2.98 -2.73 8.02
CA GLY A 126 -1.56 -2.81 8.34
C GLY A 126 -1.00 -1.41 8.62
N PHE A 127 -0.30 -1.26 9.74
CA PHE A 127 0.56 -0.10 9.97
C PHE A 127 1.99 -0.46 9.59
N TYR A 128 2.70 0.47 8.98
CA TYR A 128 4.12 0.34 8.70
C TYR A 128 4.88 1.29 9.62
N THR A 129 5.71 0.73 10.51
CA THR A 129 6.49 1.48 11.47
C THR A 129 7.98 1.23 11.22
N MET A 130 8.75 2.31 11.12
CA MET A 130 10.20 2.23 11.14
C MET A 130 10.72 2.57 12.54
N VAL A 131 11.62 1.75 13.08
CA VAL A 131 12.22 1.95 14.40
C VAL A 131 13.73 1.99 14.25
N LEU A 132 14.37 3.00 14.84
CA LEU A 132 15.81 3.04 14.98
C LEU A 132 16.16 2.43 16.33
N ASP A 133 17.04 1.43 16.35
CA ASP A 133 17.53 0.89 17.60
C ASP A 133 18.69 1.72 18.19
N ASP A 134 19.16 1.32 19.38
CA ASP A 134 20.25 1.99 20.08
C ASP A 134 21.62 1.87 19.35
N MET A 135 21.75 0.92 18.43
CA MET A 135 22.95 0.74 17.59
C MET A 135 22.90 1.56 16.29
N GLY A 136 21.77 2.24 16.06
CA GLY A 136 21.54 3.05 14.86
C GLY A 136 21.05 2.24 13.66
N GLU A 137 20.60 1.00 13.86
CA GLU A 137 20.03 0.17 12.79
C GLU A 137 18.53 0.47 12.59
N LEU A 138 18.12 0.57 11.33
CA LEU A 138 16.73 0.83 10.95
C LEU A 138 15.97 -0.50 10.78
N HIS A 139 14.95 -0.68 11.61
CA HIS A 139 14.06 -1.83 11.60
C HIS A 139 12.71 -1.47 10.97
N HIS A 140 12.23 -2.32 10.07
CA HIS A 140 10.93 -2.16 9.41
C HIS A 140 9.93 -3.14 10.00
N ILE A 141 8.94 -2.64 10.73
CA ILE A 141 7.96 -3.44 11.47
C ILE A 141 6.57 -3.18 10.89
N LEU A 142 5.89 -4.26 10.55
CA LEU A 142 4.50 -4.21 10.13
C LEU A 142 3.59 -4.30 11.37
N GLY A 143 3.36 -3.16 12.01
CA GLY A 143 2.54 -3.03 13.21
C GLY A 143 2.50 -1.58 13.68
N PRO A 144 1.58 -1.22 14.59
CA PRO A 144 1.51 0.11 15.16
C PRO A 144 2.76 0.43 16.00
N LYS A 145 3.09 1.72 16.11
CA LYS A 145 4.25 2.23 16.87
C LYS A 145 4.32 1.74 18.32
N THR A 146 3.19 1.43 18.93
CA THR A 146 3.09 0.89 20.30
C THR A 146 3.59 -0.55 20.40
N GLU A 147 3.31 -1.37 19.39
CA GLU A 147 3.72 -2.78 19.31
C GLU A 147 5.14 -2.92 18.78
N ALA A 148 5.52 -2.10 17.80
CA ALA A 148 6.89 -2.04 17.26
C ALA A 148 7.95 -1.70 18.31
N LYS A 149 7.55 -0.99 19.37
CA LYS A 149 8.39 -0.79 20.55
C LYS A 149 8.64 -2.10 21.30
N GLY A 150 7.63 -2.97 21.44
CA GLY A 150 7.67 -4.19 22.26
C GLY A 150 8.53 -5.33 21.70
N ASP A 151 8.60 -5.44 20.37
CA ASP A 151 9.30 -6.54 19.67
C ASP A 151 10.84 -6.38 19.64
N LEU A 152 11.35 -5.19 19.93
CA LEU A 152 12.77 -4.94 20.13
C LEU A 152 13.11 -5.11 21.61
N ALA A 153 14.15 -5.90 21.90
CA ALA A 153 14.65 -6.23 23.24
C ALA A 153 14.73 -4.98 24.16
N PRO A 154 14.60 -5.14 25.49
CA PRO A 154 14.35 -4.03 26.42
C PRO A 154 15.62 -3.21 26.67
N ARG A 155 16.06 -2.44 25.68
CA ARG A 155 16.98 -1.32 25.86
C ARG A 155 16.48 -0.17 24.97
N SER A 156 16.19 0.94 25.65
CA SER A 156 16.00 2.31 25.15
C SER A 156 15.37 2.47 23.75
N LYS A 157 14.14 3.02 23.70
CA LYS A 157 13.34 3.12 22.46
C LYS A 157 13.27 4.56 21.96
N ARG A 158 13.94 4.88 20.85
CA ARG A 158 13.67 6.13 20.10
C ARG A 158 12.95 5.81 18.80
N VAL A 159 11.63 6.00 18.79
CA VAL A 159 10.88 5.91 17.54
C VAL A 159 11.04 7.21 16.77
N ILE A 160 11.43 7.11 15.50
CA ILE A 160 11.50 8.26 14.59
C ILE A 160 10.08 8.78 14.39
N ASP A 161 9.82 9.99 14.87
CA ASP A 161 8.56 10.70 14.65
C ASP A 161 8.78 11.79 13.59
N THR A 162 8.25 11.58 12.40
CA THR A 162 8.40 12.53 11.28
C THR A 162 7.48 13.75 11.41
N SER A 163 6.62 13.81 12.43
CA SER A 163 5.68 14.92 12.63
C SER A 163 6.23 16.04 13.55
N THR A 164 7.36 15.82 14.22
CA THR A 164 7.93 16.80 15.16
C THR A 164 9.19 17.47 14.55
N PRO A 165 9.18 18.79 14.30
CA PRO A 165 10.37 19.48 13.81
C PRO A 165 11.49 19.42 14.85
N SER A 166 12.67 18.99 14.41
CA SER A 166 13.86 18.82 15.23
C SER A 166 14.25 20.13 15.91
N ARG A 167 14.06 20.21 17.24
CA ARG A 167 14.75 21.23 18.06
C ARG A 167 16.23 20.85 18.14
N LEU A 168 17.06 21.51 17.35
CA LEU A 168 18.46 21.72 17.69
C LEU A 168 18.49 22.77 18.81
N SER A 169 18.76 22.35 20.04
CA SER A 169 19.12 23.27 21.12
C SER A 169 20.28 22.71 21.94
N SER A 170 21.41 23.41 21.81
CA SER A 170 22.46 23.66 22.81
C SER A 170 23.12 22.47 23.49
N LEU A 171 24.30 22.11 22.99
CA LEU A 171 25.41 21.68 23.85
C LEU A 171 26.25 22.92 24.15
N SER A 172 26.40 23.20 25.44
CA SER A 172 27.40 24.07 26.06
C SER A 172 28.82 23.58 25.77
#